data_AF-A0A7W6H7V8-F1
#
_entry.id   AF-A0A7W6H7V8-F1
#
_cell.length_a   1.000
_cell.length_b   1.000
_cell.length_c   1.000
_cell.angle_alpha   90.00
_cell.angle_beta   90.00
_cell.angle_gamma   90.00
#
_symmetry.space_group_name_H-M   'P 1'
#
loop_
_entity.id
_entity.type
_entity.pdbx_description
1 polymer ?
#
loop_
_entity_poly.entity_id
_entity_poly.type
_entity_poly.pdbx_seq_one_letter_code
_entity_poly.pdbx_strand_id
1 'polypeptide(L)'
;MKRSASRRTDAEYWQRLRRDRRSNAAVILAAVAALFGTLGVITALVDGPHHAPSAGFLSWLLMLPMAWWVGDLARFTARAVRLWTSALLLSVGGAGLGLAFALLRGDALLVPLLSFGLAVPAALASLALRRASLVEREGPAR
;
A
#
# COMPACT_ATOMS: atom_id res chain seq x y z
N MET A 1 -21.00 -16.36 30.62
CA MET A 1 -21.28 -14.94 30.28
C MET A 1 -20.06 -14.10 29.88
N LYS A 2 -18.79 -14.57 29.94
CA LYS A 2 -17.62 -13.75 29.55
C LYS A 2 -17.44 -13.51 28.02
N ARG A 3 -17.93 -14.41 27.16
CA ARG A 3 -17.78 -14.30 25.68
C ARG A 3 -18.60 -13.18 25.03
N SER A 4 -19.69 -12.74 25.65
CA SER A 4 -20.52 -11.65 25.10
C SER A 4 -19.93 -10.28 25.40
N ALA A 5 -19.26 -10.11 26.54
CA ALA A 5 -18.59 -8.86 26.90
C ALA A 5 -17.38 -8.57 26.00
N SER A 6 -16.53 -9.57 25.72
CA SER A 6 -15.34 -9.40 24.85
C SER A 6 -15.72 -9.07 23.41
N ARG A 7 -16.76 -9.70 22.85
CA ARG A 7 -17.24 -9.39 21.49
C ARG A 7 -17.81 -7.99 21.37
N ARG A 8 -18.40 -7.45 22.44
CA ARG A 8 -18.96 -6.08 22.47
C ARG A 8 -17.85 -5.04 22.48
N THR A 9 -16.80 -5.26 23.28
CA THR A 9 -15.61 -4.39 23.30
C THR A 9 -14.86 -4.40 21.97
N ASP A 10 -14.76 -5.57 21.31
CA ASP A 10 -14.14 -5.67 19.98
C ASP A 10 -14.94 -4.91 18.93
N ALA A 11 -16.28 -5.06 18.91
CA ALA A 11 -17.14 -4.36 17.96
C ALA A 11 -17.09 -2.82 18.11
N GLU A 12 -17.05 -2.33 19.35
CA GLU A 12 -16.91 -0.90 19.66
C GLU A 12 -15.51 -0.37 19.28
N TYR A 13 -14.47 -1.17 19.48
CA TYR A 13 -13.12 -0.86 19.00
C TYR A 13 -13.10 -0.70 17.47
N TRP A 14 -13.68 -1.65 16.73
CA TRP A 14 -13.76 -1.60 15.27
C TRP A 14 -14.55 -0.39 14.75
N GLN A 15 -15.64 -0.01 15.43
CA GLN A 15 -16.39 1.19 15.08
C GLN A 15 -15.59 2.48 15.32
N ARG A 16 -14.81 2.53 16.42
CA ARG A 16 -13.92 3.66 16.72
C ARG A 16 -12.80 3.78 15.69
N LEU A 17 -12.17 2.66 15.33
CA LEU A 17 -11.09 2.62 14.34
C LEU A 17 -11.55 3.11 12.96
N ARG A 18 -12.74 2.67 12.49
CA ARG A 18 -13.32 3.13 11.22
C ARG A 18 -13.77 4.59 11.24
N ARG A 19 -14.04 5.15 12.41
CA ARG A 19 -14.39 6.59 12.56
C ARG A 19 -13.16 7.48 12.67
N ASP A 20 -11.98 6.93 12.96
CA ASP A 20 -10.76 7.70 13.04
C ASP A 20 -10.30 8.14 11.64
N ARG A 21 -10.44 9.44 11.37
CA ARG A 21 -10.04 10.06 10.11
C ARG A 21 -8.56 9.85 9.82
N ARG A 22 -7.70 9.82 10.85
CA ARG A 22 -6.25 9.66 10.67
C ARG A 22 -5.90 8.24 10.22
N SER A 23 -6.50 7.23 10.84
CA SER A 23 -6.35 5.83 10.43
C SER A 23 -6.80 5.61 8.99
N ASN A 24 -7.98 6.11 8.62
CA ASN A 24 -8.48 5.99 7.25
C ASN A 24 -7.61 6.72 6.23
N ALA A 25 -7.17 7.95 6.54
CA ALA A 25 -6.28 8.71 5.68
C ALA A 25 -4.92 7.99 5.50
N ALA A 26 -4.37 7.43 6.56
CA ALA A 26 -3.14 6.64 6.49
C ALA A 26 -3.29 5.44 5.55
N VAL A 27 -4.42 4.71 5.63
CA VAL A 27 -4.72 3.57 4.74
C VAL A 27 -4.82 4.01 3.29
N ILE A 28 -5.54 5.10 3.01
CA ILE A 28 -5.69 5.62 1.64
C ILE A 28 -4.32 5.99 1.05
N LEU A 29 -3.49 6.71 1.81
CA LEU A 29 -2.15 7.07 1.37
C LEU A 29 -1.24 5.84 1.21
N ALA A 30 -1.44 4.81 2.03
CA ALA A 30 -0.73 3.55 1.87
C ALA A 30 -1.12 2.83 0.57
N ALA A 31 -2.42 2.84 0.24
CA ALA A 31 -2.93 2.29 -1.01
C ALA A 31 -2.40 3.05 -2.23
N VAL A 32 -2.34 4.38 -2.15
CA VAL A 32 -1.74 5.23 -3.19
C VAL A 32 -0.26 4.91 -3.38
N ALA A 33 0.51 4.83 -2.29
CA ALA A 33 1.92 4.49 -2.35
C ALA A 33 2.14 3.10 -2.98
N ALA A 34 1.35 2.11 -2.56
CA ALA A 34 1.41 0.75 -3.10
C ALA A 34 1.04 0.69 -4.58
N LEU A 35 0.06 1.47 -5.03
CA LEU A 35 -0.33 1.55 -6.43
C LEU A 35 0.83 2.06 -7.28
N PHE A 36 1.41 3.21 -6.93
CA PHE A 36 2.50 3.81 -7.70
C PHE A 36 3.80 3.01 -7.61
N GLY A 37 4.06 2.37 -6.46
CA GLY A 37 5.16 1.41 -6.33
C GLY A 37 5.03 0.23 -7.28
N THR A 38 3.83 -0.33 -7.39
CA THR A 38 3.52 -1.45 -8.28
C THR A 38 3.61 -1.02 -9.75
N LEU A 39 3.09 0.16 -10.09
CA LEU A 39 3.21 0.73 -11.43
C LEU A 39 4.66 0.90 -11.84
N GLY A 40 5.52 1.41 -10.95
CA GLY A 40 6.96 1.54 -11.22
C GLY A 40 7.63 0.22 -11.57
N VAL A 41 7.28 -0.86 -10.85
CA VAL A 41 7.79 -2.21 -11.16
C VAL A 41 7.24 -2.73 -12.48
N ILE A 42 5.96 -2.53 -12.75
CA ILE A 42 5.33 -2.94 -14.01
C ILE A 42 6.02 -2.23 -15.18
N THR A 43 6.24 -0.92 -15.10
CA THR A 43 6.93 -0.17 -16.16
C THR A 43 8.38 -0.59 -16.34
N ALA A 44 9.04 -1.08 -15.28
CA ALA A 44 10.40 -1.59 -15.40
C ALA A 44 10.46 -2.97 -16.08
N LEU A 45 9.52 -3.85 -15.75
CA LEU A 45 9.58 -5.26 -16.14
C LEU A 45 8.79 -5.58 -17.41
N VAL A 46 7.80 -4.77 -17.76
CA VAL A 46 6.91 -5.00 -18.89
C VAL A 46 7.27 -4.03 -20.01
N ASP A 47 8.42 -4.28 -20.65
CA ASP A 47 8.77 -3.70 -21.94
C ASP A 47 8.14 -4.53 -23.04
N GLY A 48 6.94 -4.14 -23.48
CA GLY A 48 6.33 -4.78 -24.62
C GLY A 48 4.98 -4.15 -24.97
N PRO A 49 4.57 -4.20 -26.25
CA PRO A 49 3.26 -3.71 -26.65
C PRO A 49 2.21 -4.36 -25.74
N HIS A 50 1.36 -3.54 -25.11
CA HIS A 50 0.36 -3.95 -24.14
C HIS A 50 -0.68 -4.95 -24.68
N HIS A 51 -0.49 -5.42 -25.91
CA HIS A 51 -1.28 -6.41 -26.63
C HIS A 51 -0.69 -7.84 -26.52
N ALA A 52 0.50 -8.00 -25.92
CA ALA A 52 1.03 -9.34 -25.60
C ALA A 52 0.29 -9.93 -24.38
N PRO A 53 -0.31 -11.13 -24.48
CA PRO A 53 -1.03 -11.75 -23.37
C PRO A 53 -0.18 -11.94 -22.10
N SER A 54 1.12 -12.17 -22.28
CA SER A 54 2.10 -12.32 -21.20
C SER A 54 2.32 -11.03 -20.40
N ALA A 55 2.27 -9.86 -21.04
CA ALA A 55 2.35 -8.55 -20.39
C ALA A 55 1.12 -8.28 -19.50
N GLY A 56 -0.06 -8.68 -19.97
CA GLY A 56 -1.29 -8.65 -19.17
C GLY A 56 -1.21 -9.58 -17.96
N PHE A 57 -0.75 -10.82 -18.15
CA PHE A 57 -0.62 -11.78 -17.05
C PHE A 57 0.39 -11.32 -15.97
N LEU A 58 1.55 -10.79 -16.37
CA LEU A 58 2.58 -10.34 -15.44
C LEU A 58 2.13 -9.11 -14.64
N SER A 59 1.43 -8.17 -15.28
CA SER A 59 0.87 -7.01 -14.57
C SER A 59 -0.19 -7.42 -13.53
N TRP A 60 -1.06 -8.38 -13.86
CA TRP A 60 -1.99 -8.97 -12.90
C TRP A 60 -1.31 -9.66 -11.72
N LEU A 61 -0.26 -10.46 -11.98
CA LEU A 61 0.53 -11.10 -10.92
C LEU A 61 1.18 -10.10 -9.98
N LEU A 62 1.59 -8.92 -10.48
CA LEU A 62 2.17 -7.86 -9.66
C LEU A 62 1.11 -7.05 -8.89
N MET A 63 -0.08 -6.85 -9.46
CA MET A 63 -1.16 -6.12 -8.80
C MET A 63 -1.89 -6.95 -7.72
N LEU A 64 -2.00 -8.27 -7.88
CA LEU A 64 -2.75 -9.14 -6.95
C LEU A 64 -2.25 -9.06 -5.49
N PRO A 65 -0.94 -9.18 -5.20
CA PRO A 65 -0.42 -9.03 -3.85
C PRO A 65 -0.70 -7.67 -3.23
N MET A 66 -0.62 -6.60 -4.04
CA MET A 66 -0.92 -5.23 -3.62
C MET A 66 -2.40 -5.07 -3.28
N ALA A 67 -3.30 -5.51 -4.16
CA ALA A 67 -4.74 -5.45 -3.95
C ALA A 67 -5.17 -6.26 -2.71
N TRP A 68 -4.58 -7.45 -2.54
CA TRP A 68 -4.81 -8.28 -1.37
C TRP A 68 -4.36 -7.59 -0.08
N TRP A 69 -3.14 -7.06 -0.04
CA TRP A 69 -2.62 -6.36 1.13
C TRP A 69 -3.42 -5.10 1.46
N VAL A 70 -3.81 -4.30 0.47
CA VAL A 70 -4.64 -3.09 0.67
C VAL A 70 -6.04 -3.46 1.15
N GLY A 71 -6.64 -4.55 0.64
CA GLY A 71 -7.93 -5.03 1.11
C GLY A 71 -7.89 -5.46 2.59
N ASP A 72 -6.84 -6.17 2.99
CA ASP A 72 -6.60 -6.54 4.37
C ASP A 72 -6.29 -5.33 5.26
N LEU A 73 -5.58 -4.33 4.73
CA LEU A 73 -5.27 -3.09 5.43
C LEU A 73 -6.52 -2.23 5.67
N ALA A 74 -7.43 -2.16 4.71
CA ALA A 74 -8.72 -1.47 4.84
C ALA A 74 -9.62 -2.14 5.90
N ARG A 75 -9.40 -3.43 6.17
CA ARG A 75 -10.04 -4.17 7.27
C ARG A 75 -9.23 -4.11 8.56
N PHE A 76 -8.09 -3.43 8.56
CA PHE A 76 -7.08 -3.38 9.62
C PHE A 76 -6.75 -4.75 10.21
N THR A 77 -6.58 -5.77 9.36
CA THR A 77 -6.15 -7.09 9.85
C THR A 77 -4.76 -7.01 10.47
N ALA A 78 -4.50 -7.83 11.49
CA ALA A 78 -3.24 -7.78 12.22
C ALA A 78 -2.01 -7.99 11.33
N ARG A 79 -2.14 -8.88 10.33
CA ARG A 79 -1.08 -9.18 9.39
C ARG A 79 -0.74 -7.97 8.52
N ALA A 80 -1.75 -7.30 7.95
CA ALA A 80 -1.51 -6.15 7.08
C ALA A 80 -0.92 -4.96 7.85
N VAL A 81 -1.40 -4.71 9.08
CA VAL A 81 -0.86 -3.66 9.94
C VAL A 81 0.60 -3.93 10.32
N ARG A 82 0.95 -5.18 10.65
CA ARG A 82 2.35 -5.56 10.94
C ARG A 82 3.26 -5.39 9.73
N LEU A 83 2.77 -5.69 8.53
CA LEU A 83 3.52 -5.55 7.29
C LEU A 83 3.52 -4.12 6.73
N TRP A 84 2.86 -3.16 7.38
CA TRP A 84 2.63 -1.84 6.80
C TRP A 84 3.91 -1.10 6.43
N THR A 85 4.86 -1.00 7.35
CA THR A 85 6.14 -0.32 7.07
C THR A 85 6.89 -1.01 5.94
N SER A 86 6.97 -2.34 5.97
CA SER A 86 7.67 -3.14 4.95
C SER A 86 7.01 -2.98 3.58
N ALA A 87 5.68 -3.00 3.51
CA ALA A 87 4.93 -2.80 2.27
C ALA A 87 5.17 -1.40 1.69
N LEU A 88 5.23 -0.35 2.52
CA LEU A 88 5.56 0.99 2.05
C LEU A 88 7.00 1.10 1.56
N LEU A 89 7.96 0.47 2.25
CA LEU A 89 9.35 0.43 1.79
C LEU A 89 9.47 -0.30 0.44
N LEU A 90 8.79 -1.44 0.28
CA LEU A 90 8.71 -2.15 -0.99
C LEU A 90 8.05 -1.30 -2.09
N SER A 91 7.03 -0.51 -1.74
CA SER A 91 6.37 0.38 -2.69
C SER A 91 7.29 1.49 -3.18
N VAL A 92 7.99 2.16 -2.25
CA VAL A 92 8.99 3.18 -2.59
C VAL A 92 10.15 2.58 -3.38
N GLY A 93 10.64 1.40 -2.97
CA GLY A 93 11.67 0.65 -3.68
C GLY A 93 11.25 0.28 -5.09
N GLY A 94 10.01 -0.19 -5.28
CA GLY A 94 9.45 -0.53 -6.58
C GLY A 94 9.36 0.68 -7.52
N ALA A 95 8.88 1.83 -7.02
CA ALA A 95 8.88 3.07 -7.79
C ALA A 95 10.30 3.56 -8.12
N GLY A 96 11.23 3.44 -7.17
CA GLY A 96 12.64 3.80 -7.35
C GLY A 96 13.35 2.92 -8.37
N LEU A 97 13.08 1.60 -8.36
CA LEU A 97 13.56 0.67 -9.38
C LEU A 97 13.02 1.03 -10.76
N GLY A 98 11.74 1.36 -10.87
CA GLY A 98 11.15 1.83 -12.13
C GLY A 98 11.84 3.08 -12.69
N LEU A 99 12.10 4.06 -11.84
CA LEU A 99 12.83 5.27 -12.22
C LEU A 99 14.28 4.97 -12.62
N ALA A 100 14.98 4.14 -11.84
CA ALA A 100 16.36 3.75 -12.15
C ALA A 100 16.46 3.02 -13.50
N PHE A 101 15.53 2.10 -13.79
CA PHE A 101 15.52 1.37 -15.06
C PHE A 101 15.24 2.29 -16.25
N ALA A 102 14.29 3.22 -16.12
CA ALA A 102 14.01 4.20 -17.17
C ALA A 102 15.21 5.12 -17.44
N LEU A 103 15.94 5.54 -16.40
CA LEU A 103 17.18 6.31 -16.54
C LEU A 103 18.28 5.50 -17.26
N LEU A 104 18.41 4.21 -16.95
CA LEU A 104 19.40 3.32 -17.57
C LEU A 104 19.10 3.01 -19.04
N ARG A 105 17.82 2.91 -19.40
CA ARG A 105 17.38 2.65 -20.79
C ARG A 105 17.28 3.92 -21.65
N GLY A 106 17.26 5.11 -21.02
CA GLY A 106 17.03 6.37 -21.72
C GLY A 106 15.57 6.58 -22.14
N ASP A 107 14.63 5.93 -21.43
CA ASP A 107 13.19 5.98 -21.74
C ASP A 107 12.55 7.30 -21.29
N ALA A 108 11.29 7.51 -21.70
CA ALA A 108 10.49 8.64 -21.24
C ALA A 108 10.33 8.64 -19.71
N LEU A 109 10.86 9.67 -19.06
CA LEU A 109 10.94 9.74 -17.60
C LEU A 109 9.66 10.19 -16.90
N LEU A 110 8.67 10.69 -17.64
CA LEU A 110 7.47 11.31 -17.05
C LEU A 110 6.72 10.36 -16.12
N VAL A 111 6.41 9.14 -16.58
CA VAL A 111 5.64 8.16 -15.80
C VAL A 111 6.43 7.62 -14.61
N PRO A 112 7.71 7.24 -14.73
CA PRO A 112 8.53 6.85 -13.58
C PRO A 112 8.73 7.97 -12.55
N LEU A 113 8.94 9.22 -13.00
CA LEU A 113 9.09 10.38 -12.11
C LEU A 113 7.80 10.66 -11.34
N LEU A 114 6.63 10.62 -11.99
CA LEU A 114 5.35 10.78 -11.31
C LEU A 114 5.11 9.65 -10.32
N SER A 115 5.42 8.41 -10.70
CA SER A 115 5.23 7.25 -9.82
C SER A 115 6.10 7.35 -8.57
N PHE A 116 7.38 7.69 -8.73
CA PHE A 116 8.27 7.91 -7.59
C PHE A 116 7.88 9.15 -6.76
N GLY A 117 7.61 10.26 -7.45
CA GLY A 117 7.23 11.53 -6.86
C GLY A 117 5.91 11.49 -6.09
N LEU A 118 5.02 10.53 -6.38
CA LEU A 118 3.79 10.31 -5.62
C LEU A 118 3.95 9.20 -4.57
N ALA A 119 4.67 8.12 -4.88
CA ALA A 119 4.87 7.01 -3.94
C ALA A 119 5.59 7.44 -2.66
N VAL A 120 6.66 8.25 -2.78
CA VAL A 120 7.45 8.72 -1.64
C VAL A 120 6.63 9.58 -0.66
N PRO A 121 6.03 10.71 -1.07
CA PRO A 121 5.26 11.54 -0.15
C PRO A 121 4.03 10.82 0.39
N ALA A 122 3.37 9.97 -0.42
CA ALA A 122 2.24 9.17 0.06
C ALA A 122 2.67 8.17 1.16
N ALA A 123 3.80 7.48 0.97
CA ALA A 123 4.36 6.57 1.97
C ALA A 123 4.74 7.31 3.26
N LEU A 124 5.43 8.46 3.15
CA LEU A 124 5.82 9.27 4.30
C LEU A 124 4.60 9.82 5.05
N ALA A 125 3.62 10.36 4.33
CA ALA A 125 2.38 10.87 4.91
C ALA A 125 1.56 9.75 5.57
N SER A 126 1.51 8.56 4.96
CA SER A 126 0.88 7.37 5.53
C SER A 126 1.54 6.98 6.87
N LEU A 127 2.87 6.94 6.92
CA LEU A 127 3.62 6.64 8.15
C LEU A 127 3.42 7.71 9.23
N ALA A 128 3.45 9.00 8.85
CA ALA A 128 3.25 10.11 9.77
C ALA A 128 1.84 10.06 10.40
N LEU A 129 0.81 9.82 9.58
CA LEU A 129 -0.56 9.68 10.05
C LEU A 129 -0.76 8.42 10.88
N ARG A 130 -0.15 7.29 10.49
CA ARG A 130 -0.17 6.04 11.26
C ARG A 130 0.40 6.24 12.65
N ARG A 131 1.55 6.90 12.80
CA ARG A 131 2.15 7.19 14.12
C ARG A 131 1.22 8.00 15.03
N ALA A 132 0.37 8.83 14.43
CA ALA A 132 -0.61 9.67 15.15
C ALA A 132 -2.02 9.04 15.25
N SER A 133 -2.21 7.82 14.76
CA SER A 133 -3.53 7.17 14.66
C SER A 133 -3.79 6.18 15.79
N LEU A 134 -5.05 5.78 15.93
CA LEU A 134 -5.47 4.77 16.90
C LEU A 134 -4.85 3.39 16.62
N VAL A 135 -4.55 3.07 15.36
CA VAL A 135 -3.94 1.80 14.96
C VAL A 135 -2.60 1.56 15.66
N GLU A 136 -1.78 2.60 15.81
CA GLU A 136 -0.47 2.47 16.48
C GLU A 136 -0.62 2.45 18.01
N ARG A 137 -1.60 3.19 18.56
CA ARG A 137 -1.82 3.32 20.00
C ARG A 137 -2.44 2.07 20.62
N GLU A 138 -3.43 1.50 19.95
CA GLU A 138 -4.22 0.37 20.46
C GLU A 138 -3.74 -0.96 19.87
N GLY A 139 -2.90 -0.91 18.83
CA GLY A 139 -2.32 -2.06 18.15
C GLY A 139 -3.31 -2.76 17.21
N PRO A 140 -2.84 -3.73 16.40
CA PRO A 140 -3.71 -4.54 15.58
C PRO A 140 -4.63 -5.43 16.43
N ALA A 141 -5.87 -5.62 15.99
CA ALA A 141 -6.80 -6.56 16.62
C ALA A 141 -6.15 -7.96 16.74
N ARG A 142 -6.24 -8.56 17.93
CA ARG A 142 -5.67 -9.89 18.22
C ARG A 142 -6.54 -11.01 17.68
#